data_AF-A0A949YJC1-F1
#
_entry.id   AF-A0A949YJC1-F1
#
_cell.length_a   1.000
_cell.length_b   1.000
_cell.length_c   1.000
_cell.angle_alpha   90.00
_cell.angle_beta   90.00
_cell.angle_gamma   90.00
#
_symmetry.space_group_name_H-M   'P 1'
#
loop_
_entity.id
_entity.type
_entity.pdbx_description
1 polymer ?
#
loop_
_entity_poly.entity_id
_entity_poly.type
_entity_poly.pdbx_seq_one_letter_code
_entity_poly.pdbx_strand_id
1 'polypeptide(L)' 'EDWRNRDRWSSYEAAACEMIERTGTESSPWMLVEGNNKEWARVKVLKEVMRRVRSALK' A
#
# COMPACT_ATOMS: atom_id res chain seq x y z
N GLU A 1 6.60 -8.53 -20.44
CA GLU A 1 7.22 -8.38 -19.10
C GLU A 1 6.31 -8.93 -18.01
N ASP A 2 5.00 -8.70 -18.09
CA ASP A 2 3.99 -9.19 -17.13
C ASP A 2 4.09 -10.69 -16.80
N TRP A 3 4.27 -11.55 -17.79
CA TRP A 3 4.45 -12.99 -17.58
C TRP A 3 5.74 -13.32 -16.81
N ARG A 4 6.87 -12.68 -17.19
CA ARG A 4 8.15 -12.82 -16.47
C ARG A 4 8.07 -12.28 -15.04
N ASN A 5 7.29 -11.21 -14.81
CA ASN A 5 7.08 -10.65 -13.48
C ASN A 5 6.19 -11.56 -12.63
N ARG A 6 5.21 -12.23 -13.26
CA ARG A 6 4.35 -13.21 -12.60
C ARG A 6 5.13 -14.46 -12.17
N ASP A 7 6.07 -14.92 -12.97
CA ASP A 7 6.98 -16.03 -12.59
C ASP A 7 7.86 -15.68 -11.37
N ARG A 8 8.02 -14.38 -11.07
CA ARG A 8 8.80 -13.86 -9.93
C ARG A 8 7.92 -13.43 -8.75
N TRP A 9 6.67 -13.88 -8.69
CA TRP A 9 5.70 -13.47 -7.66
C TRP A 9 6.29 -13.54 -6.24
N SER A 10 6.86 -14.68 -5.85
CA SER A 10 7.41 -14.88 -4.51
C SER A 10 8.57 -13.93 -4.19
N SER A 11 9.39 -13.57 -5.19
CA SER A 11 10.46 -12.59 -5.01
C SER A 11 9.91 -11.17 -4.79
N TYR A 12 8.85 -10.80 -5.53
CA TYR A 12 8.19 -9.51 -5.34
C TYR A 12 7.47 -9.41 -3.99
N GLU A 13 6.81 -10.49 -3.57
CA GLU A 13 6.16 -10.57 -2.26
C GLU A 13 7.17 -10.39 -1.13
N ALA A 14 8.29 -11.13 -1.15
CA ALA A 14 9.36 -10.99 -0.17
C ALA A 14 9.94 -9.56 -0.15
N ALA A 15 10.24 -9.00 -1.32
CA ALA A 15 10.76 -7.64 -1.44
C ALA A 15 9.76 -6.58 -0.94
N ALA A 16 8.46 -6.75 -1.21
CA ALA A 16 7.43 -5.85 -0.74
C ALA A 16 7.29 -5.90 0.79
N CYS A 17 7.30 -7.10 1.38
CA CYS A 17 7.29 -7.27 2.83
C CYS A 17 8.50 -6.58 3.49
N GLU A 18 9.71 -6.83 2.98
CA GLU A 18 10.93 -6.21 3.49
C GLU A 18 10.87 -4.67 3.36
N MET A 19 10.43 -4.16 2.22
CA MET A 19 10.26 -2.72 2.00
C MET A 19 9.32 -2.11 3.03
N ILE A 20 8.15 -2.71 3.25
CA ILE A 20 7.15 -2.21 4.20
C ILE A 20 7.71 -2.20 5.62
N GLU A 21 8.37 -3.29 6.03
CA GLU A 21 8.97 -3.42 7.37
C GLU A 21 10.08 -2.39 7.61
N ARG A 22 10.97 -2.19 6.63
CA ARG A 22 12.15 -1.33 6.80
C ARG A 22 11.87 0.16 6.62
N THR A 23 10.81 0.52 5.91
CA THR A 23 10.54 1.92 5.54
C THR A 23 9.23 2.48 6.10
N GLY A 24 8.35 1.61 6.64
CA GLY A 24 7.15 2.03 7.36
C GLY A 24 7.49 2.50 8.76
N THR A 25 7.58 3.81 8.96
CA THR A 25 7.86 4.43 10.27
C THR A 25 6.60 5.01 10.90
N GLU A 26 6.64 5.32 12.20
CA GLU A 26 5.50 5.95 12.89
C GLU A 26 5.09 7.28 12.24
N SER A 27 6.07 8.10 11.85
CA SER A 27 5.86 9.38 11.17
C SER A 27 5.49 9.22 9.69
N SER A 28 5.76 8.08 9.06
CA SER A 28 5.50 7.83 7.63
C SER A 28 5.12 6.36 7.40
N PRO A 29 3.91 5.95 7.80
CA PRO A 29 3.49 4.56 7.71
C PRO A 29 3.01 4.21 6.30
N TRP A 30 3.34 3.00 5.85
CA TRP A 30 2.67 2.38 4.69
C TRP A 30 1.25 1.95 5.06
N MET A 31 0.32 2.06 4.10
CA MET A 31 -1.04 1.52 4.23
C MET A 31 -1.26 0.40 3.22
N LEU A 32 -1.72 -0.76 3.71
CA LEU A 32 -2.18 -1.86 2.86
C LEU A 32 -3.59 -1.58 2.29
N VAL A 33 -3.73 -1.74 0.97
CA VAL A 33 -5.00 -1.59 0.23
C VAL A 33 -5.22 -2.80 -0.66
N GLU A 34 -6.35 -3.47 -0.45
CA GLU A 34 -6.77 -4.69 -1.12
C GLU A 34 -7.29 -4.33 -2.51
N GLY A 35 -6.53 -4.70 -3.55
CA GLY A 35 -6.76 -4.25 -4.93
C GLY A 35 -7.73 -5.08 -5.77
N ASN A 36 -8.21 -6.23 -5.27
CA ASN A 36 -9.04 -7.15 -6.06
C ASN A 36 -10.39 -6.52 -6.48
N ASN A 37 -10.98 -5.66 -5.64
CA ASN A 37 -12.13 -4.82 -6.00
C ASN A 37 -11.66 -3.37 -6.18
N LYS A 38 -11.64 -2.90 -7.44
CA LYS A 38 -11.13 -1.57 -7.80
C LYS A 38 -11.94 -0.42 -7.22
N GLU A 39 -13.27 -0.52 -7.21
CA GLU A 39 -14.14 0.53 -6.68
C GLU A 39 -13.95 0.71 -5.18
N TRP A 40 -13.88 -0.42 -4.47
CA TRP A 40 -13.61 -0.43 -3.04
C TRP A 40 -12.23 0.15 -2.70
N ALA A 41 -11.19 -0.26 -3.42
CA ALA A 41 -9.83 0.22 -3.20
C ALA A 41 -9.72 1.74 -3.35
N ARG A 42 -10.36 2.31 -4.39
CA ARG A 42 -10.41 3.76 -4.63
C ARG A 42 -11.05 4.50 -3.46
N VAL A 43 -12.19 4.01 -2.97
CA VAL A 43 -12.89 4.62 -1.82
C VAL A 43 -12.05 4.52 -0.55
N LYS A 44 -11.38 3.39 -0.30
CA LYS A 44 -10.50 3.21 0.88
C LYS A 44 -9.35 4.22 0.88
N VAL A 45 -8.65 4.38 -0.25
CA VAL A 45 -7.56 5.36 -0.39
C VAL A 45 -8.05 6.78 -0.11
N LEU A 46 -9.15 7.21 -0.74
CA LEU A 46 -9.68 8.56 -0.54
C LEU A 46 -10.07 8.82 0.92
N LYS A 47 -10.71 7.85 1.58
CA LYS A 47 -11.09 7.96 3.00
C LYS A 47 -9.87 8.13 3.89
N GLU A 48 -8.80 7.36 3.67
CA GLU A 48 -7.60 7.47 4.47
C GLU A 48 -6.88 8.80 4.26
N VAL A 49 -6.70 9.23 3.01
CA VAL A 49 -6.04 10.51 2.70
C VAL A 49 -6.76 11.65 3.40
N MET A 50 -8.09 11.70 3.27
CA MET A 50 -8.90 12.70 3.97
C MET A 50 -8.76 12.63 5.50
N ARG A 51 -8.68 11.42 6.08
CA ARG A 51 -8.51 11.23 7.52
C ARG A 51 -7.16 11.77 7.99
N ARG A 52 -6.07 11.45 7.28
CA ARG A 52 -4.70 11.91 7.59
C ARG A 52 -4.58 13.42 7.47
N VAL A 53 -5.08 14.01 6.38
CA VAL A 53 -5.07 15.47 6.17
C VAL A 53 -5.85 16.18 7.28
N ARG A 54 -7.07 15.73 7.61
CA ARG A 54 -7.84 16.32 8.71
C ARG A 54 -7.15 16.19 10.07
N SER A 55 -6.43 15.10 10.31
CA SER A 55 -5.68 14.91 11.55
C SER A 55 -4.47 15.84 11.65
N ALA A 56 -3.86 16.22 10.53
CA ALA A 56 -2.69 17.11 10.50
C ALA A 56 -3.06 18.60 10.51
N LEU A 57 -4.30 18.94 10.12
CA LEU A 57 -4.82 20.31 10.15
C LEU A 57 -5.56 20.67 11.45
N LYS A 58 -5.74 19.71 12.36
CA LYS A 58 -6.21 19.96 13.73
C LYS A 58 -5.03 20.30 14.62
#